data_AF-A0A954G9U4-F1
#
_entry.id   AF-A0A954G9U4-F1
#
_cell.length_a   1.000
_cell.length_b   1.000
_cell.length_c   1.000
_cell.angle_alpha   90.00
_cell.angle_beta   90.00
_cell.angle_gamma   90.00
#
_symmetry.space_group_name_H-M   'P 1'
#
loop_
_entity.id
_entity.type
_entity.pdbx_description
1 polymer ?
#
loop_
_entity_poly.entity_id
_entity_poly.type
_entity_poly.pdbx_seq_one_letter_code
_entity_poly.pdbx_strand_id
1 'polypeptide(L)' 'MTTTPLHQIGNMIREALLLIPLSMVRVMFLALLASVLLWVLNLPRSETTAPDSEGRSGANLKVGASIALGMQLLIYLLL' A
#
# COMPACT_ATOMS: atom_id res chain seq x y z
N MET A 1 -39.18 9.76 9.10
CA MET A 1 -37.74 9.84 9.43
C MET A 1 -37.15 10.96 8.61
N THR A 2 -36.81 12.08 9.24
CA THR A 2 -36.22 13.26 8.57
C THR A 2 -34.75 12.96 8.26
N THR A 3 -34.42 12.79 6.98
CA THR A 3 -33.02 12.68 6.54
C THR A 3 -32.34 14.02 6.80
N THR A 4 -31.38 14.06 7.73
CA THR A 4 -30.54 15.24 7.91
C THR A 4 -29.67 15.44 6.67
N PRO A 5 -29.26 16.68 6.34
CA PRO A 5 -28.43 16.94 5.16
C PRO A 5 -27.11 16.14 5.17
N LEU A 6 -26.55 15.89 6.35
CA LEU A 6 -25.38 15.03 6.51
C LEU A 6 -25.67 13.57 6.11
N HIS A 7 -26.88 13.07 6.38
CA HIS A 7 -27.28 11.72 6.02
C HIS A 7 -27.44 11.56 4.51
N GLN A 8 -27.88 12.61 3.82
CA GLN A 8 -27.96 12.64 2.35
C GLN A 8 -26.57 12.60 1.71
N ILE A 9 -25.62 13.36 2.23
CA ILE A 9 -24.22 13.33 1.78
C ILE A 9 -23.62 11.94 2.00
N GLY A 10 -23.85 11.34 3.17
CA GLY A 10 -23.38 9.98 3.48
C GLY A 10 -23.94 8.93 2.53
N ASN A 11 -25.24 8.99 2.22
CA ASN A 11 -25.87 8.10 1.26
C ASN A 11 -25.33 8.29 -0.16
N MET A 12 -25.11 9.54 -0.58
CA MET A 12 -24.53 9.84 -1.90
C MET A 12 -23.13 9.23 -2.06
N ILE A 13 -22.27 9.38 -1.04
CA ILE A 13 -20.93 8.77 -1.05
C ILE A 13 -21.03 7.25 -1.07
N ARG A 14 -21.92 6.67 -0.26
CA ARG A 14 -22.13 5.23 -0.20
C ARG A 14 -22.57 4.68 -1.56
N GLU A 15 -23.55 5.30 -2.20
CA GLU A 15 -24.05 4.89 -3.51
C GLU A 15 -22.94 4.98 -4.55
N ALA A 16 -22.13 6.04 -4.55
CA ALA A 16 -20.98 6.16 -5.44
C ALA A 16 -19.94 5.04 -5.22
N LEU A 17 -19.63 4.68 -3.97
CA LEU A 17 -18.69 3.61 -3.65
C LEU A 17 -19.22 2.22 -4.02
N LEU A 18 -20.54 1.99 -3.92
CA LEU A 18 -21.17 0.72 -4.30
C LEU A 18 -21.10 0.44 -5.81
N LEU A 19 -20.90 1.47 -6.64
CA LEU A 19 -20.67 1.30 -8.08
C LEU A 19 -19.29 0.71 -8.40
N ILE A 20 -18.34 0.78 -7.46
CA ILE A 20 -16.98 0.30 -7.68
C ILE A 20 -16.93 -1.20 -7.41
N PRO A 21 -16.64 -2.05 -8.41
CA PRO A 21 -16.55 -3.48 -8.19
C PRO A 21 -15.34 -3.80 -7.31
N LEU A 22 -15.54 -4.67 -6.32
CA LEU A 22 -14.48 -5.07 -5.37
C LEU A 22 -13.23 -5.61 -6.06
N SER A 23 -13.39 -6.27 -7.21
CA SER A 23 -12.29 -6.75 -8.03
C SER A 23 -11.39 -5.62 -8.53
N MET A 24 -11.96 -4.48 -8.92
CA MET A 24 -11.20 -3.31 -9.37
C MET A 24 -10.42 -2.68 -8.22
N VAL A 25 -11.02 -2.57 -7.03
CA VAL A 25 -10.32 -2.09 -5.83
C VAL A 25 -9.15 -3.00 -5.48
N ARG A 26 -9.36 -4.32 -5.56
CA ARG A 26 -8.31 -5.32 -5.32
C ARG A 26 -7.15 -5.17 -6.31
N VAL A 27 -7.45 -5.02 -7.60
CA VAL A 27 -6.42 -4.81 -8.64
C VAL A 27 -5.67 -3.50 -8.39
N MET A 28 -6.35 -2.40 -8.06
CA MET A 28 -5.70 -1.13 -7.73
C MET A 28 -4.78 -1.24 -6.53
N PHE A 29 -5.22 -1.95 -5.48
CA PHE A 29 -4.43 -2.18 -4.29
C PHE A 29 -3.17 -3.01 -4.58
N LEU A 30 -3.32 -4.10 -5.33
CA LEU A 30 -2.18 -4.93 -5.76
C LEU A 30 -1.21 -4.14 -6.67
N ALA A 31 -1.73 -3.33 -7.59
CA ALA A 31 -0.94 -2.48 -8.47
C ALA A 31 -0.15 -1.42 -7.67
N LEU A 32 -0.76 -0.83 -6.63
CA LEU A 32 -0.08 0.10 -5.73
C LEU A 32 1.07 -0.60 -5.00
N LEU A 33 0.83 -1.77 -4.39
CA LEU A 33 1.88 -2.55 -3.72
C LEU A 33 3.01 -2.95 -4.66
N ALA A 34 2.68 -3.40 -5.87
CA ALA A 34 3.66 -3.73 -6.89
C ALA A 34 4.49 -2.50 -7.29
N SER A 35 3.85 -1.35 -7.46
CA SER A 35 4.51 -0.09 -7.82
C SER A 35 5.49 0.36 -6.74
N VAL A 36 5.08 0.29 -5.47
CA VAL A 36 5.96 0.62 -4.34
C VAL A 36 7.12 -0.38 -4.25
N LEU A 37 6.87 -1.67 -4.44
CA LEU A 37 7.94 -2.68 -4.47
C LEU A 37 8.93 -2.39 -5.59
N LEU A 38 8.47 -2.13 -6.82
CA LEU A 38 9.33 -1.76 -7.94
C LEU A 38 10.12 -0.49 -7.65
N TRP A 39 9.51 0.51 -7.02
CA TRP A 39 10.19 1.72 -6.62
C TRP A 39 11.30 1.45 -5.59
N VAL A 40 11.00 0.65 -4.55
CA VAL A 40 11.99 0.20 -3.56
C VAL A 40 13.13 -0.56 -4.22
N LEU A 41 12.83 -1.45 -5.17
CA LEU A 41 13.83 -2.20 -5.94
C LEU A 41 14.69 -1.30 -6.84
N ASN A 42 14.20 -0.14 -7.25
CA ASN A 42 14.95 0.84 -8.04
C ASN A 42 15.73 1.87 -7.21
N LEU A 43 15.47 1.99 -5.90
CA LEU A 43 16.23 2.91 -5.05
C LEU A 43 17.72 2.53 -4.99
N PRO A 44 18.64 3.51 -5.12
CA PRO A 44 20.07 3.26 -5.03
C PRO A 44 20.48 2.93 -3.60
N ARG A 45 21.54 2.13 -3.45
CA ARG A 45 22.00 1.65 -2.14
C ARG A 45 22.42 2.77 -1.18
N SER A 46 22.81 3.94 -1.71
CA SER A 46 23.17 5.12 -0.91
C SER A 46 22.03 5.62 -0.04
N GLU A 47 20.79 5.51 -0.52
CA GLU A 47 19.58 5.98 0.18
C GLU A 47 18.94 4.90 1.05
N THR A 48 19.33 3.63 0.87
CA THR A 48 18.72 2.48 1.56
C THR A 48 19.62 1.84 2.61
N THR A 49 20.82 2.36 2.79
CA THR A 49 21.76 1.92 3.83
C THR A 49 21.58 2.85 5.03
N ALA A 50 21.24 2.28 6.19
CA ALA A 50 21.16 3.09 7.41
C ALA A 50 22.54 3.70 7.73
N PRO A 51 22.61 4.95 8.23
CA PRO A 51 23.87 5.52 8.70
C PRO A 51 24.47 4.64 9.80
N ASP A 52 25.80 4.51 9.80
CA ASP A 52 26.53 3.75 10.82
C ASP A 52 26.37 4.43 12.18
N SER A 53 25.34 4.06 12.93
CA SER A 53 25.28 4.28 14.36
C SER A 53 25.88 3.06 15.06
N GLU A 54 26.96 3.28 15.80
CA GLU A 54 27.47 2.38 16.84
C GLU A 54 28.06 1.03 16.36
N GLY A 55 28.83 1.02 15.27
CA GLY A 55 29.65 -0.14 14.89
C GLY A 55 28.90 -1.35 14.31
N ARG A 56 27.58 -1.22 14.10
CA ARG A 56 26.80 -2.12 13.25
C ARG A 56 26.78 -1.58 11.82
N SER A 57 27.44 -2.29 10.91
CA SER A 57 27.37 -2.04 9.47
C SER A 57 25.93 -1.75 9.05
N GLY A 58 25.71 -0.55 8.49
CA GLY A 58 24.41 -0.07 8.03
C GLY A 58 23.60 -1.15 7.32
N ALA A 59 22.49 -1.56 7.95
CA ALA A 59 21.63 -2.58 7.37
C ALA A 59 20.96 -2.05 6.10
N ASN A 60 20.88 -2.88 5.06
CA ASN A 60 20.19 -2.51 3.83
C ASN A 60 18.67 -2.63 4.02
N LEU A 61 18.03 -1.51 4.34
CA LEU A 61 16.59 -1.43 4.63
C LEU A 61 15.73 -1.88 3.44
N LYS A 62 16.27 -1.80 2.22
CA LYS A 62 15.65 -2.28 0.99
C LYS A 62 15.26 -3.75 1.07
N VAL A 63 16.08 -4.58 1.70
CA VAL A 63 15.84 -6.03 1.79
C VAL A 63 14.61 -6.30 2.66
N GLY A 64 14.56 -5.69 3.85
CA GLY A 64 13.41 -5.81 4.76
C GLY A 64 12.12 -5.29 4.12
N ALA A 65 12.17 -4.11 3.50
CA ALA A 65 11.02 -3.52 2.82
C ALA A 65 10.53 -4.39 1.65
N SER A 66 11.44 -4.95 0.86
CA SER A 66 11.08 -5.83 -0.28
C SER A 66 10.41 -7.12 0.19
N ILE A 67 10.90 -7.73 1.27
CA ILE A 67 10.30 -8.93 1.86
C ILE A 67 8.90 -8.63 2.38
N ALA A 68 8.74 -7.53 3.14
CA ALA A 68 7.45 -7.14 3.69
C ALA A 68 6.41 -6.87 2.59
N LEU A 69 6.78 -6.07 1.57
CA LEU A 69 5.91 -5.76 0.44
C LEU A 69 5.58 -6.99 -0.40
N GLY A 70 6.56 -7.85 -0.65
CA GLY A 70 6.36 -9.11 -1.38
C GLY A 70 5.41 -10.06 -0.65
N MET A 71 5.57 -10.19 0.68
CA MET A 71 4.68 -11.01 1.50
C MET A 71 3.26 -10.45 1.53
N GLN A 72 3.10 -9.13 1.65
CA GLN A 72 1.80 -8.48 1.57
C GLN A 72 1.13 -8.74 0.22
N LEU A 73 1.88 -8.58 -0.88
CA LEU A 73 1.37 -8.83 -2.22
C LEU A 73 0.93 -10.29 -2.41
N LEU A 74 1.68 -11.25 -1.88
CA LEU A 74 1.33 -12.68 -1.90
C LEU A 74 0.06 -12.96 -1.10
N ILE A 75 -0.08 -12.40 0.11
CA ILE A 75 -1.28 -12.57 0.94
C ILE A 75 -2.53 -12.06 0.21
N TYR A 76 -2.47 -10.85 -0.38
CA TYR A 76 -3.60 -10.26 -1.09
C TYR A 76 -3.89 -10.87 -2.47
N LEU A 77 -2.96 -11.66 -3.02
CA LEU A 77 -3.23 -12.51 -4.19
C LEU A 77 -3.97 -13.79 -3.82
N LEU A 78 -3.78 -14.31 -2.60
CA LEU A 78 -4.42 -15.55 -2.16
C LEU A 78 -5.79 -15.32 -1.50
N LEU A 79 -6.01 -14.14 -0.91
CA LEU A 79 -7.29 -13.70 -0.32
C LEU A 79 -8.18 -13.04 -1.38
#